data_AF-A0A6A0D0J4-F1
#
_entry.id   AF-A0A6A0D0J4-F1
#
_cell.length_a   1.000
_cell.length_b   1.000
_cell.length_c   1.000
_cell.angle_alpha   90.00
_cell.angle_beta   90.00
_cell.angle_gamma   90.00
#
_symmetry.space_group_name_H-M   'P 1'
#
loop_
_entity.id
_entity.type
_entity.pdbx_description
1 polymer ?
#
loop_
_entity_poly.entity_id
_entity_poly.type
_entity_poly.pdbx_seq_one_letter_code
_entity_poly.pdbx_strand_id
1 'polypeptide(L)'
;MRVHRGLKPLRIVVVPYVLAQDGIPISTSRIKRGEIAGRKRITPLRVCIASGNDVKMAATEDAFNEIFASPHGISITYARTEIKTQHQPAGEKILEGAVRRAAAAVAHGDYGVGIEAGVREEHGTFFVEHYAAVADSVGYITYGKGPAFQCPEWILELMREGKEIKRAVPFGTDEERERGLVWYLSKNVERRHLIKEAVVMALLPRMANPYEDKGTTGRKGTPFS
;
A
#
# COMPACT_ATOMS: atom_id res chain seq x y z
N MET A 1 -31.76 13.86 21.63
CA MET A 1 -31.31 15.09 22.33
C MET A 1 -31.85 16.41 21.72
N ARG A 2 -31.80 16.65 20.39
CA ARG A 2 -32.34 17.89 19.77
C ARG A 2 -33.87 17.96 19.70
N VAL A 3 -34.50 16.87 19.28
CA VAL A 3 -35.96 16.79 19.12
C VAL A 3 -36.67 16.92 20.49
N HIS A 4 -36.11 16.32 21.53
CA HIS A 4 -36.56 16.49 22.92
C HIS A 4 -36.41 17.93 23.46
N ARG A 5 -35.58 18.75 22.81
CA ARG A 5 -35.40 20.18 23.12
C ARG A 5 -36.18 21.11 22.15
N GLY A 6 -37.15 20.57 21.39
CA GLY A 6 -37.96 21.35 20.44
C GLY A 6 -37.20 21.85 19.20
N LEU A 7 -35.95 21.42 18.99
CA LEU A 7 -35.15 21.82 17.83
C LEU A 7 -35.39 20.89 16.65
N LYS A 8 -35.36 21.45 15.43
CA LYS A 8 -35.43 20.67 14.18
C LYS A 8 -34.38 19.53 14.19
N PRO A 9 -34.74 18.32 13.73
CA PRO A 9 -33.81 17.20 13.62
C PRO A 9 -32.57 17.61 12.83
N LEU A 10 -31.39 17.17 13.30
CA LEU A 10 -30.17 17.37 12.53
C LEU A 10 -30.25 16.47 11.29
N ARG A 11 -30.29 17.07 10.10
CA ARG A 11 -30.20 16.31 8.85
C ARG A 11 -28.73 16.18 8.49
N ILE A 12 -28.18 14.99 8.69
CA ILE A 12 -26.82 14.65 8.23
C ILE A 12 -26.94 14.27 6.77
N VAL A 13 -26.31 15.06 5.89
CA VAL A 13 -26.17 14.74 4.47
C VAL A 13 -24.73 14.34 4.24
N VAL A 14 -24.50 13.08 3.89
CA VAL A 14 -23.17 12.59 3.54
C VAL A 14 -22.91 12.95 2.08
N VAL A 15 -22.05 13.94 1.87
CA VAL A 15 -21.57 14.28 0.54
C VAL A 15 -20.22 13.61 0.29
N PRO A 16 -20.00 13.11 -0.92
CA PRO A 16 -18.76 12.41 -1.25
C PRO A 16 -17.57 13.38 -1.39
N TYR A 17 -16.35 12.93 -1.05
CA TYR A 17 -15.15 13.79 -1.13
C TYR A 17 -14.71 14.15 -2.55
N VAL A 18 -14.61 15.43 -2.88
CA VAL A 18 -13.94 15.85 -4.11
C VAL A 18 -12.43 15.62 -3.99
N LEU A 19 -11.86 14.85 -4.92
CA LEU A 19 -10.45 14.48 -4.92
C LEU A 19 -9.60 15.45 -5.74
N ALA A 20 -8.35 15.65 -5.32
CA ALA A 20 -7.29 16.24 -6.14
C ALA A 20 -6.64 15.16 -7.02
N GLN A 21 -5.78 15.59 -7.96
CA GLN A 21 -5.03 14.72 -8.89
C GLN A 21 -4.16 13.69 -8.17
N ASP A 22 -3.70 14.01 -6.96
CA ASP A 22 -2.93 13.09 -6.13
C ASP A 22 -3.80 12.07 -5.39
N GLY A 23 -5.10 12.00 -5.69
CA GLY A 23 -6.01 11.05 -5.08
C GLY A 23 -6.26 11.29 -3.60
N ILE A 24 -5.98 12.48 -3.06
CA ILE A 24 -6.35 12.87 -1.69
C ILE A 24 -7.46 13.95 -1.75
N PRO A 25 -8.45 13.96 -0.84
CA PRO A 25 -9.49 14.99 -0.84
C PRO A 25 -8.94 16.42 -0.86
N ILE A 26 -9.61 17.31 -1.61
CA ILE A 26 -9.33 18.75 -1.58
C ILE A 26 -9.70 19.27 -0.19
N SER A 27 -8.88 20.16 0.37
CA SER A 27 -9.26 20.93 1.54
C SER A 27 -8.61 22.31 1.55
N THR A 28 -9.26 23.26 2.24
CA THR A 28 -8.72 24.61 2.42
C THR A 28 -7.35 24.59 3.08
N SER A 29 -7.10 23.67 4.02
CA SER A 29 -5.81 23.54 4.69
C SER A 29 -4.69 23.19 3.70
N ARG A 30 -4.95 22.30 2.76
CA ARG A 30 -3.97 21.90 1.73
C ARG A 30 -3.68 23.04 0.75
N ILE A 31 -4.70 23.80 0.38
CA ILE A 31 -4.54 25.01 -0.46
C ILE A 31 -3.71 26.06 0.28
N LYS A 32 -4.02 26.33 1.56
CA LYS A 32 -3.28 27.30 2.38
C LYS A 32 -1.81 26.91 2.59
N ARG A 33 -1.50 25.61 2.67
CA ARG A 33 -0.13 25.10 2.75
C ARG A 33 0.59 25.04 1.40
N GLY A 34 -0.07 25.41 0.30
CA GLY A 34 0.51 25.37 -1.03
C GLY A 34 0.75 23.95 -1.55
N GLU A 35 0.02 22.95 -1.06
CA GLU A 35 0.14 21.58 -1.59
C GLU A 35 -0.60 21.43 -2.93
N ILE A 36 -1.74 22.10 -3.05
CA ILE A 36 -2.64 22.01 -4.21
C ILE A 36 -3.17 23.38 -4.63
N ALA A 37 -3.44 23.54 -5.92
CA ALA A 37 -4.20 24.64 -6.50
C ALA A 37 -5.49 24.08 -7.13
N GLY A 38 -6.60 24.20 -6.40
CA GLY A 38 -7.85 23.51 -6.75
C GLY A 38 -7.67 22.00 -6.70
N ARG A 39 -7.80 21.31 -7.85
CA ARG A 39 -7.54 19.88 -7.98
C ARG A 39 -6.08 19.53 -8.30
N LYS A 40 -5.26 20.50 -8.68
CA LYS A 40 -3.90 20.24 -9.18
C LYS A 40 -2.92 20.12 -8.02
N ARG A 41 -2.07 19.10 -8.05
CA ARG A 41 -0.90 19.00 -7.17
C ARG A 41 0.15 20.00 -7.65
N ILE A 42 0.71 20.82 -6.76
CA ILE A 42 1.71 21.85 -7.11
C ILE A 42 3.07 21.68 -6.43
N THR A 43 3.23 20.60 -5.65
CA THR A 43 4.49 20.19 -5.01
C THR A 43 4.77 18.72 -5.30
N PRO A 44 6.02 18.23 -5.18
CA PRO A 44 6.30 16.80 -5.31
C PRO A 44 5.42 15.98 -4.36
N LEU A 45 4.89 14.86 -4.85
CA LEU A 45 4.09 13.94 -4.02
C LEU A 45 5.01 13.19 -3.06
N ARG A 46 4.81 13.32 -1.75
CA ARG A 46 5.70 12.71 -0.75
C ARG A 46 5.15 11.36 -0.33
N VAL A 47 5.92 10.31 -0.59
CA VAL A 47 5.56 8.93 -0.25
C VAL A 47 6.62 8.40 0.72
N CYS A 48 6.17 7.91 1.87
CA CYS A 48 7.05 7.29 2.85
C CYS A 48 6.79 5.79 2.90
N ILE A 49 7.85 4.97 2.75
CA ILE A 49 7.76 3.52 2.90
C ILE A 49 8.33 3.08 4.26
N ALA A 50 7.67 2.11 4.91
CA ALA A 50 8.13 1.51 6.16
C ALA A 50 9.25 0.46 5.98
N SER A 51 10.19 0.68 5.05
CA SER A 51 11.29 -0.23 4.76
C SER A 51 12.42 0.48 4.02
N GLY A 52 13.65 0.39 4.52
CA GLY A 52 14.86 0.86 3.81
C GLY A 52 15.45 -0.18 2.86
N ASN A 53 14.62 -1.01 2.23
CA ASN A 53 15.08 -2.00 1.25
C ASN A 53 14.90 -1.43 -0.15
N ASP A 54 15.98 -1.35 -0.91
CA ASP A 54 16.02 -0.66 -2.21
C ASP A 54 15.04 -1.24 -3.23
N VAL A 55 14.88 -2.57 -3.26
CA VAL A 55 13.88 -3.24 -4.12
C VAL A 55 12.46 -2.77 -3.81
N LYS A 56 12.10 -2.62 -2.53
CA LYS A 56 10.77 -2.14 -2.12
C LYS A 56 10.57 -0.66 -2.42
N MET A 57 11.61 0.16 -2.21
CA MET A 57 11.58 1.59 -2.53
C MET A 57 11.39 1.80 -4.04
N ALA A 58 12.20 1.14 -4.86
CA ALA A 58 12.16 1.24 -6.31
C ALA A 58 10.82 0.74 -6.89
N ALA A 59 10.31 -0.40 -6.40
CA ALA A 59 8.98 -0.90 -6.80
C ALA A 59 7.84 0.06 -6.43
N THR A 60 7.96 0.74 -5.28
CA THR A 60 6.97 1.75 -4.86
C THR A 60 7.05 2.98 -5.75
N GLU A 61 8.25 3.44 -6.06
CA GLU A 61 8.47 4.55 -7.00
C GLU A 61 7.85 4.26 -8.37
N ASP A 62 8.13 3.08 -8.93
CA ASP A 62 7.58 2.65 -10.22
C ASP A 62 6.05 2.67 -10.20
N ALA A 63 5.44 2.08 -9.18
CA ALA A 63 3.99 1.99 -9.05
C ALA A 63 3.32 3.36 -8.90
N PHE A 64 3.93 4.26 -8.11
CA PHE A 64 3.40 5.61 -7.92
C PHE A 64 3.53 6.45 -9.19
N ASN A 65 4.64 6.34 -9.94
CA ASN A 65 4.81 7.02 -11.22
C ASN A 65 3.87 6.48 -12.30
N GLU A 66 3.52 5.19 -12.25
CA GLU A 66 2.55 4.59 -13.17
C GLU A 66 1.12 5.08 -12.92
N ILE A 67 0.72 5.21 -11.65
CA ILE A 67 -0.65 5.59 -11.28
C ILE A 67 -0.86 7.10 -11.27
N PHE A 68 0.09 7.86 -10.74
CA PHE A 68 -0.05 9.31 -10.59
C PHE A 68 0.75 10.04 -11.65
N ALA A 69 0.06 10.74 -12.54
CA ALA A 69 0.64 11.83 -13.32
C ALA A 69 0.95 13.00 -12.37
N SER A 70 2.13 13.02 -11.75
CA SER A 70 2.60 14.10 -10.87
C SER A 70 3.52 15.05 -11.66
N PRO A 71 3.05 16.24 -12.10
CA PRO A 71 3.87 17.18 -12.88
C PRO A 71 5.10 17.67 -12.13
N HIS A 72 5.05 17.63 -10.80
CA HIS A 72 6.12 18.06 -9.91
C HIS A 72 6.94 16.88 -9.36
N GLY A 73 6.74 15.67 -9.90
CA GLY A 73 7.47 14.47 -9.50
C GLY A 73 6.97 13.81 -8.21
N ILE A 74 7.64 12.74 -7.84
CA ILE A 74 7.35 11.92 -6.65
C ILE A 74 8.63 11.85 -5.82
N SER A 75 8.50 12.05 -4.51
CA SER A 75 9.61 11.95 -3.56
C SER A 75 9.38 10.73 -2.66
N ILE A 76 10.20 9.70 -2.85
CA ILE A 76 10.20 8.50 -2.03
C ILE A 76 11.18 8.68 -0.87
N THR A 77 10.71 8.48 0.34
CA THR A 77 11.53 8.40 1.55
C THR A 77 11.20 7.11 2.30
N TYR A 78 12.04 6.72 3.26
CA TYR A 78 11.71 5.60 4.15
C TYR A 78 11.75 6.03 5.61
N ALA A 79 10.87 5.43 6.41
CA ALA A 79 10.87 5.56 7.86
C ALA A 79 11.27 4.24 8.51
N ARG A 80 12.19 4.30 9.48
CA ARG A 80 12.42 3.18 10.39
C ARG A 80 11.22 3.08 11.32
N THR A 81 10.38 2.08 11.09
CA THR A 81 9.26 1.78 11.98
C THR A 81 9.69 0.72 12.99
N GLU A 82 9.44 0.94 14.27
CA GLU A 82 9.71 -0.04 15.34
C GLU A 82 8.74 -1.24 15.31
N ILE A 83 7.93 -1.36 14.25
CA ILE A 83 6.95 -2.43 14.09
C ILE A 83 7.70 -3.74 13.90
N LYS A 84 7.82 -4.50 15.00
CA LYS A 84 8.19 -5.91 15.00
C LYS A 84 7.09 -6.69 14.27
N THR A 85 7.30 -6.96 12.99
CA THR A 85 6.51 -7.98 12.28
C THR A 85 7.19 -9.33 12.47
N GLN A 86 6.40 -10.41 12.34
CA GLN A 86 6.97 -11.75 12.34
C GLN A 86 7.99 -11.88 11.20
N HIS A 87 9.08 -12.60 11.45
CA HIS A 87 10.16 -12.82 10.49
C HIS A 87 9.67 -13.42 9.15
N GLN A 88 8.63 -14.26 9.19
CA GLN A 88 7.98 -14.82 8.01
C GLN A 88 6.45 -14.82 8.23
N PRO A 89 5.74 -13.74 7.90
CA PRO A 89 4.29 -13.64 8.08
C PRO A 89 3.54 -14.72 7.28
N ALA A 90 2.42 -15.19 7.82
CA ALA A 90 1.56 -16.18 7.18
C ALA A 90 0.08 -15.84 7.34
N GLY A 91 -0.73 -16.20 6.35
CA GLY A 91 -2.17 -15.93 6.34
C GLY A 91 -2.49 -14.44 6.49
N GLU A 92 -3.42 -14.10 7.36
CA GLU A 92 -3.91 -12.73 7.56
C GLU A 92 -2.84 -11.76 8.09
N LYS A 93 -1.83 -12.28 8.80
CA LYS A 93 -0.74 -11.47 9.36
C LYS A 93 0.09 -10.75 8.30
N ILE A 94 0.08 -11.23 7.05
CA ILE A 94 0.76 -10.58 5.93
C ILE A 94 0.09 -9.21 5.68
N LEU A 95 -1.24 -9.18 5.54
CA LEU A 95 -2.01 -7.96 5.33
C LEU A 95 -1.96 -7.05 6.56
N GLU A 96 -2.14 -7.59 7.76
CA GLU A 96 -2.06 -6.81 9.01
C GLU A 96 -0.71 -6.08 9.14
N GLY A 97 0.39 -6.78 8.83
CA GLY A 97 1.73 -6.20 8.83
C GLY A 97 1.87 -5.07 7.81
N ALA A 98 1.37 -5.26 6.59
CA ALA A 98 1.37 -4.22 5.55
C ALA A 98 0.57 -2.98 5.99
N VAL A 99 -0.65 -3.17 6.52
CA VAL A 99 -1.52 -2.08 6.98
C VAL A 99 -0.88 -1.29 8.13
N ARG A 100 -0.36 -1.96 9.15
CA ARG A 100 0.31 -1.31 10.28
C ARG A 100 1.52 -0.50 9.83
N ARG A 101 2.31 -1.06 8.92
CA ARG A 101 3.47 -0.39 8.31
C ARG A 101 3.06 0.87 7.53
N ALA A 102 2.03 0.79 6.70
CA ALA A 102 1.52 1.93 5.95
C ALA A 102 1.01 3.04 6.87
N ALA A 103 0.22 2.67 7.89
CA ALA A 103 -0.34 3.61 8.87
C ALA A 103 0.74 4.32 9.70
N ALA A 104 1.87 3.66 10.01
CA ALA A 104 2.98 4.32 10.68
C ALA A 104 3.78 5.23 9.74
N ALA A 105 4.04 4.80 8.50
CA ALA A 105 4.84 5.58 7.55
C ALA A 105 4.16 6.88 7.10
N VAL A 106 2.82 6.92 7.07
CA VAL A 106 2.07 8.09 6.57
C VAL A 106 2.32 9.36 7.39
N ALA A 107 2.77 9.24 8.64
CA ALA A 107 3.15 10.38 9.47
C ALA A 107 4.31 11.21 8.88
N HIS A 108 5.06 10.64 7.93
CA HIS A 108 6.25 11.25 7.33
C HIS A 108 6.04 11.66 5.86
N GLY A 109 4.81 11.61 5.34
CA GLY A 109 4.51 11.92 3.94
C GLY A 109 3.05 12.28 3.70
N ASP A 110 2.69 12.41 2.42
CA ASP A 110 1.28 12.51 2.02
C ASP A 110 0.66 11.11 1.91
N TYR A 111 1.52 10.13 1.60
CA TYR A 111 1.24 8.71 1.55
C TYR A 111 2.21 7.91 2.43
N GLY A 112 1.71 6.86 3.07
CA GLY A 112 2.46 5.83 3.76
C GLY A 112 2.28 4.48 3.08
N VAL A 113 3.37 3.76 2.84
CA VAL A 113 3.37 2.47 2.14
C VAL A 113 3.95 1.38 3.03
N GLY A 114 3.19 0.30 3.19
CA GLY A 114 3.62 -0.90 3.89
C GLY A 114 3.57 -2.10 2.95
N ILE A 115 4.65 -2.88 2.92
CA ILE A 115 4.78 -4.04 2.01
C ILE A 115 5.27 -5.23 2.82
N GLU A 116 4.50 -6.31 2.80
CA GLU A 116 4.85 -7.57 3.43
C GLU A 116 4.71 -8.74 2.46
N ALA A 117 5.62 -9.69 2.61
CA ALA A 117 5.62 -10.94 1.84
C ALA A 117 5.45 -12.11 2.81
N GLY A 118 4.76 -13.15 2.37
CA GLY A 118 4.51 -14.30 3.22
C GLY A 118 3.96 -15.48 2.45
N VAL A 119 3.45 -16.47 3.18
CA VAL A 119 2.73 -17.59 2.59
C VAL A 119 1.28 -17.63 3.08
N ARG A 120 0.36 -17.96 2.18
CA ARG A 120 -1.06 -18.11 2.50
C ARG A 120 -1.54 -19.46 1.99
N GLU A 121 -2.30 -20.17 2.82
CA GLU A 121 -2.94 -21.41 2.41
C GLU A 121 -4.26 -21.09 1.69
N GLU A 122 -4.43 -21.68 0.51
CA GLU A 122 -5.66 -21.67 -0.28
C GLU A 122 -5.96 -23.11 -0.70
N HIS A 123 -7.07 -23.68 -0.21
CA HIS A 123 -7.52 -25.03 -0.56
C HIS A 123 -6.45 -26.13 -0.36
N GLY A 124 -5.72 -26.10 0.77
CA GLY A 124 -4.64 -27.05 1.06
C GLY A 124 -3.34 -26.81 0.30
N THR A 125 -3.25 -25.74 -0.49
CA THR A 125 -2.04 -25.34 -1.22
C THR A 125 -1.51 -24.02 -0.67
N PHE A 126 -0.22 -23.95 -0.38
CA PHE A 126 0.41 -22.70 0.06
C PHE A 126 0.88 -21.89 -1.14
N PHE A 127 0.59 -20.59 -1.14
CA PHE A 127 1.05 -19.62 -2.12
C PHE A 127 2.00 -18.62 -1.49
N VAL A 128 3.06 -18.26 -2.21
CA VAL A 128 3.92 -17.13 -1.86
C VAL A 128 3.31 -15.86 -2.42
N GLU A 129 3.05 -14.89 -1.55
CA GLU A 129 2.31 -13.66 -1.91
C GLU A 129 3.01 -12.40 -1.39
N HIS A 130 2.68 -11.26 -2.00
CA HIS A 130 3.05 -9.92 -1.53
C HIS A 130 1.79 -9.08 -1.36
N TYR A 131 1.58 -8.55 -0.15
CA TYR A 131 0.59 -7.53 0.12
C TYR A 131 1.25 -6.15 0.20
N ALA A 132 0.61 -5.16 -0.39
CA ALA A 132 0.90 -3.76 -0.17
C ALA A 132 -0.33 -3.07 0.42
N ALA A 133 -0.09 -2.14 1.35
CA ALA A 133 -1.09 -1.22 1.85
C ALA A 133 -0.61 0.23 1.66
N VAL A 134 -1.55 1.12 1.34
CA VAL A 134 -1.31 2.54 1.10
C VAL A 134 -2.27 3.36 1.97
N ALA A 135 -1.71 4.05 2.95
CA ALA A 135 -2.39 5.02 3.79
C ALA A 135 -2.19 6.43 3.24
N ASP A 136 -3.22 7.29 3.29
CA ASP A 136 -3.06 8.72 3.02
C ASP A 136 -3.15 9.56 4.31
N SER A 137 -2.76 10.83 4.20
CA SER A 137 -2.76 11.80 5.31
C SER A 137 -4.15 12.09 5.91
N VAL A 138 -5.25 11.60 5.33
CA VAL A 138 -6.61 11.70 5.91
C VAL A 138 -7.08 10.39 6.55
N GLY A 139 -6.20 9.39 6.63
CA GLY A 139 -6.44 8.12 7.30
C GLY A 139 -7.14 7.06 6.45
N TYR A 140 -7.35 7.29 5.15
CA TYR A 140 -7.90 6.27 4.27
C TYR A 140 -6.80 5.27 3.91
N ILE A 141 -7.06 3.99 4.13
CA ILE A 141 -6.13 2.89 3.83
C ILE A 141 -6.75 1.99 2.77
N THR A 142 -5.98 1.73 1.73
CA THR A 142 -6.29 0.76 0.69
C THR A 142 -5.20 -0.30 0.66
N TYR A 143 -5.50 -1.48 0.15
CA TYR A 143 -4.53 -2.55 0.04
C TYR A 143 -4.78 -3.37 -1.22
N GLY A 144 -3.73 -4.04 -1.67
CA GLY A 144 -3.72 -4.88 -2.85
C GLY A 144 -2.72 -6.01 -2.68
N LYS A 145 -2.88 -7.06 -3.48
CA LYS A 145 -1.94 -8.17 -3.56
C LYS A 145 -1.36 -8.26 -4.97
N GLY A 146 -0.08 -8.58 -5.06
CA GLY A 146 0.58 -8.86 -6.32
C GLY A 146 0.27 -10.28 -6.82
N PRO A 147 0.82 -10.68 -7.97
CA PRO A 147 0.75 -12.06 -8.41
C PRO A 147 1.35 -13.01 -7.37
N ALA A 148 0.69 -14.15 -7.21
CA ALA A 148 1.07 -15.21 -6.29
C ALA A 148 1.50 -16.46 -7.08
N PHE A 149 2.30 -17.32 -6.46
CA PHE A 149 2.69 -18.60 -7.04
C PHE A 149 2.71 -19.69 -5.97
N GLN A 150 2.43 -20.92 -6.36
CA GLN A 150 2.44 -22.06 -5.45
C GLN A 150 3.84 -22.22 -4.84
N CYS A 151 3.89 -22.32 -3.52
CA CYS A 151 5.10 -22.52 -2.76
C CYS A 151 5.60 -23.96 -2.96
N PRO A 152 6.84 -24.17 -3.42
CA PRO A 152 7.42 -25.51 -3.50
C PRO A 152 7.48 -26.19 -2.13
N GLU A 153 7.23 -27.50 -2.05
CA GLU A 153 7.19 -28.22 -0.76
C GLU A 153 8.49 -28.08 0.04
N TRP A 154 9.66 -28.10 -0.63
CA TRP A 154 10.95 -27.92 0.04
C TRP A 154 11.10 -26.54 0.73
N ILE A 155 10.41 -25.50 0.23
CA ILE A 155 10.36 -24.20 0.91
C ILE A 155 9.47 -24.30 2.15
N LEU A 156 8.33 -25.00 2.05
CA LEU A 156 7.42 -25.20 3.16
C LEU A 156 8.08 -26.00 4.29
N GLU A 157 8.86 -27.02 3.95
CA GLU A 157 9.68 -27.78 4.91
C GLU A 157 10.66 -26.86 5.66
N LEU A 158 11.41 -26.02 4.94
CA LEU A 158 12.32 -25.06 5.56
C LEU A 158 11.59 -24.05 6.46
N MET A 159 10.38 -23.64 6.07
CA MET A 159 9.55 -22.75 6.88
C MET A 159 9.00 -23.45 8.13
N ARG A 160 8.64 -24.74 8.05
CA ARG A 160 8.25 -25.56 9.21
C ARG A 160 9.39 -25.71 10.21
N GLU A 161 10.64 -25.68 9.75
CA GLU A 161 11.85 -25.60 10.59
C GLU A 161 12.11 -24.19 11.17
N GLY A 162 11.23 -23.22 10.91
CA GLY A 162 11.36 -21.84 11.40
C GLY A 162 12.33 -20.97 10.60
N LYS A 163 12.78 -21.41 9.41
CA LYS A 163 13.69 -20.63 8.58
C LYS A 163 12.92 -19.62 7.71
N GLU A 164 13.46 -18.41 7.60
CA GLU A 164 12.98 -17.41 6.65
C GLU A 164 13.34 -17.83 5.21
N ILE A 165 12.43 -17.62 4.25
CA ILE A 165 12.68 -17.95 2.83
C ILE A 165 13.97 -17.30 2.33
N LYS A 166 14.21 -16.03 2.69
CA LYS A 166 15.39 -15.26 2.27
C LYS A 166 16.73 -15.83 2.76
N ARG A 167 16.71 -16.63 3.82
CA ARG A 167 17.89 -17.27 4.41
C ARG A 167 18.00 -18.74 4.05
N ALA A 168 16.86 -19.40 3.83
CA ALA A 168 16.78 -20.83 3.60
C ALA A 168 17.04 -21.20 2.13
N VAL A 169 16.70 -20.32 1.19
CA VAL A 169 16.99 -20.50 -0.23
C VAL A 169 18.49 -20.30 -0.48
N PRO A 170 19.18 -21.22 -1.17
CA PRO A 170 20.60 -21.14 -1.45
C PRO A 170 20.87 -20.19 -2.63
N PHE A 171 20.65 -18.89 -2.42
CA PHE A 171 21.04 -17.86 -3.36
C PHE A 171 22.57 -17.84 -3.51
N GLY A 172 23.07 -17.76 -4.73
CA GLY A 172 24.50 -17.70 -5.04
C GLY A 172 25.12 -16.34 -4.74
N THR A 173 24.32 -15.26 -4.79
CA THR A 173 24.77 -13.89 -4.50
C THR A 173 23.68 -13.10 -3.77
N ASP A 174 24.04 -11.94 -3.20
CA ASP A 174 23.06 -11.03 -2.61
C ASP A 174 22.13 -10.40 -3.65
N GLU A 175 22.61 -10.20 -4.89
CA GLU A 175 21.76 -9.75 -6.00
C GLU A 175 20.65 -10.78 -6.30
N GLU A 176 20.99 -12.07 -6.34
CA GLU A 176 19.98 -13.12 -6.50
C GLU A 176 18.96 -13.13 -5.35
N ARG A 177 19.43 -12.88 -4.12
CA ARG A 177 18.58 -12.78 -2.91
C ARG A 177 17.61 -11.60 -3.01
N GLU A 178 18.04 -10.49 -3.59
CA GLU A 178 17.22 -9.31 -3.85
C GLU A 178 16.15 -9.57 -4.91
N ARG A 179 16.53 -10.26 -6.00
CA ARG A 179 15.61 -10.73 -7.05
C ARG A 179 14.60 -11.77 -6.53
N GLY A 180 14.94 -12.48 -5.44
CA GLY A 180 14.02 -13.25 -4.61
C GLY A 180 13.66 -14.64 -5.14
N LEU A 181 12.84 -15.38 -4.37
CA LEU A 181 12.48 -16.77 -4.66
C LEU A 181 11.84 -16.95 -6.05
N VAL A 182 11.00 -16.01 -6.48
CA VAL A 182 10.36 -16.06 -7.80
C VAL A 182 11.40 -16.06 -8.93
N TRP A 183 12.47 -15.27 -8.78
CA TRP A 183 13.58 -15.27 -9.74
C TRP A 183 14.41 -16.53 -9.61
N TYR A 184 14.65 -17.01 -8.39
CA TYR A 184 15.39 -18.26 -8.17
C TYR A 184 14.75 -19.45 -8.91
N LEU A 185 13.41 -19.53 -8.88
CA LEU A 185 12.65 -20.59 -9.53
C LEU A 185 12.49 -20.39 -11.05
N SER A 186 12.24 -19.16 -11.50
CA SER A 186 11.89 -18.87 -12.91
C SER A 186 13.07 -18.44 -13.78
N LYS A 187 14.14 -17.93 -13.15
CA LYS A 187 15.27 -17.24 -13.78
C LYS A 187 14.88 -16.06 -14.69
N ASN A 188 13.65 -15.54 -14.55
CA ASN A 188 13.10 -14.50 -15.41
C ASN A 188 12.29 -13.45 -14.65
N VAL A 189 11.36 -13.87 -13.79
CA VAL A 189 10.49 -12.94 -13.05
C VAL A 189 11.20 -12.48 -11.79
N GLU A 190 11.28 -11.17 -11.56
CA GLU A 190 11.90 -10.59 -10.37
C GLU A 190 10.89 -10.22 -9.28
N ARG A 191 11.34 -10.28 -8.03
CA ARG A 191 10.57 -9.85 -6.86
C ARG A 191 10.11 -8.40 -6.93
N ARG A 192 10.91 -7.50 -7.53
CA ARG A 192 10.52 -6.09 -7.75
C ARG A 192 9.20 -5.98 -8.50
N HIS A 193 9.01 -6.81 -9.54
CA HIS A 193 7.78 -6.83 -10.33
C HIS A 193 6.57 -7.22 -9.48
N LEU A 194 6.66 -8.31 -8.70
CA LEU A 194 5.57 -8.73 -7.81
C LEU A 194 5.18 -7.66 -6.80
N ILE A 195 6.18 -6.95 -6.25
CA ILE A 195 5.97 -5.85 -5.30
C ILE A 195 5.30 -4.66 -5.98
N LYS A 196 5.79 -4.27 -7.16
CA LYS A 196 5.24 -3.16 -7.94
C LYS A 196 3.75 -3.38 -8.20
N GLU A 197 3.39 -4.55 -8.72
CA GLU A 197 2.00 -4.91 -8.99
C GLU A 197 1.15 -4.86 -7.70
N ALA A 198 1.66 -5.35 -6.56
CA ALA A 198 0.94 -5.24 -5.30
C ALA A 198 0.62 -3.79 -4.93
N VAL A 199 1.58 -2.87 -5.10
CA VAL A 199 1.41 -1.44 -4.82
C VAL A 199 0.42 -0.81 -5.82
N VAL A 200 0.52 -1.14 -7.11
CA VAL A 200 -0.45 -0.71 -8.14
C VAL A 200 -1.87 -1.13 -7.74
N MET A 201 -2.07 -2.41 -7.40
CA MET A 201 -3.38 -2.92 -6.97
C MET A 201 -3.89 -2.21 -5.71
N ALA A 202 -2.99 -1.85 -4.78
CA ALA A 202 -3.35 -1.08 -3.59
C ALA A 202 -3.76 0.37 -3.91
N LEU A 203 -3.33 0.93 -5.03
CA LEU A 203 -3.67 2.28 -5.47
C LEU A 203 -4.97 2.33 -6.29
N LEU A 204 -5.40 1.24 -6.94
CA LEU A 204 -6.59 1.24 -7.80
C LEU A 204 -7.87 1.77 -7.14
N PRO A 205 -8.21 1.46 -5.87
CA PRO A 205 -9.41 2.02 -5.23
C PRO A 205 -9.38 3.54 -5.08
N ARG A 206 -8.21 4.18 -5.26
CA ARG A 206 -8.03 5.63 -5.23
C ARG A 206 -8.32 6.27 -6.58
N MET A 207 -8.18 5.51 -7.66
CA MET A 207 -8.49 5.91 -9.03
C MET A 207 -9.95 5.64 -9.40
N ALA A 208 -10.57 4.63 -8.77
CA ALA A 208 -11.99 4.35 -8.93
C ALA A 208 -12.84 5.46 -8.31
N ASN A 209 -13.11 6.53 -9.07
CA ASN A 209 -14.16 7.48 -8.77
C ASN A 209 -15.43 7.04 -9.51
N PRO A 210 -16.42 6.40 -8.85
CA PRO A 210 -17.61 5.87 -9.51
C PRO A 210 -18.56 6.94 -10.08
N TYR A 211 -18.16 8.22 -10.09
CA TYR A 211 -19.00 9.36 -10.46
C TYR A 211 -18.35 10.32 -11.47
N GLU A 212 -17.36 9.87 -12.24
CA GLU A 212 -16.70 10.73 -13.24
C GLU A 212 -17.66 11.35 -14.28
N ASP A 213 -18.89 10.84 -14.44
CA ASP A 213 -19.85 11.34 -15.43
C ASP A 213 -21.11 12.04 -14.90
N LYS A 214 -21.29 12.23 -13.58
CA LYS A 214 -22.52 12.85 -13.05
C LYS A 214 -22.31 13.81 -11.90
N GLY A 215 -21.69 14.96 -12.17
CA GLY A 215 -21.88 16.24 -11.43
C GLY A 215 -21.63 16.28 -9.91
N THR A 216 -21.26 15.17 -9.29
CA THR A 216 -21.10 15.06 -7.82
C THR A 216 -20.01 14.03 -7.56
N THR A 217 -18.85 14.50 -7.10
CA THR A 217 -17.63 13.68 -7.04
C THR A 217 -17.38 13.24 -5.60
N GLY A 218 -17.16 11.93 -5.39
CA GLY A 218 -16.26 11.55 -4.31
C GLY A 218 -16.41 10.22 -3.59
N ARG A 219 -15.60 10.10 -2.54
CA ARG A 219 -15.41 8.91 -1.70
C ARG A 219 -16.28 8.93 -0.44
N LYS A 220 -16.78 7.76 -0.03
CA LYS A 220 -17.27 7.51 1.34
C LYS A 220 -16.09 6.96 2.16
N GLY A 221 -15.80 7.55 3.32
CA GLY A 221 -14.75 7.03 4.19
C GLY A 221 -15.12 5.65 4.72
N THR A 222 -14.24 4.66 4.58
CA THR A 222 -14.33 3.40 5.33
C THR A 222 -13.73 3.62 6.71
N PRO A 223 -14.50 3.43 7.80
CA PRO A 223 -13.90 3.30 9.12
C PRO A 223 -13.29 1.90 9.20
N PHE A 224 -11.98 1.81 9.42
CA PHE A 224 -11.44 0.64 10.07
C PHE A 224 -11.73 0.80 11.57
N SER A 225 -12.63 -0.04 12.07
CA SER A 225 -12.87 -0.27 13.50
C SER A 225 -11.86 -1.26 14.05
#